data_AF-A0A098M053-F1
#
_entry.id   AF-A0A098M053-F1
#
_cell.length_a   1.000
_cell.length_b   1.000
_cell.length_c   1.000
_cell.angle_alpha   90.00
_cell.angle_beta   90.00
_cell.angle_gamma   90.00
#
_symmetry.space_group_name_H-M   'P 1'
#
loop_
_entity.id
_entity.type
_entity.pdbx_description
1 polymer ?
#
loop_
_entity_poly.entity_id
_entity_poly.type
_entity_poly.pdbx_seq_one_letter_code
_entity_poly.pdbx_strand_id
1 'polypeptide(L)'
;MASARSGSACLQAAGSGERALGELLLEFSRAQYRARESGGAAGGSAGSSSGNNKVEHIEKCCLELFSKDYCYSLIHNVNGEICSHYPRLMVILEYESSDRERHTFESTVQIGKLQDLIHRSKMARCRGRFVCPVILYKGKHICRSATLAGWGELYGRTGYNYIFSGGSDDAWADTEDLSEEDSALRNADSQLFDKVRGHDIKLLRYLSVAYICDLMVENKKVKFGLNVTSSEKVDKAQRYADFTLLSIPYPGCEFFKEYKERDYAAEGLVFNWKQDYVDAPLSIPISLTKPLNIDWSEYQNWDLVQQTQNYLKLLISIINSDDDGGLLVHCISGWDRTPLFISLLRLSLWADGLIHTSLEPAEILYLTVAYDWFFFGHMLVDRLSKGEEIFFFCFDFLKHITSEEFSAAKQLRRKSLPPGFTLEEICMLKQRDRGSTTSLSSDFSLMMENSPGAAGSFTYDAVELMLTGPQASWRKNCASSPQAVLWNRTQQPEDRLPVQGTLDARSSSSSSSNHSENFSRLGSSPLEVPKTRLVTMTERESRLQEVRSTFLSTYHSTVGLKLVSPSSSGAIGGLLEQFVRGVGLRGSSVL
;
A
#
# COMPACT_ATOMS: atom_id res chain seq x y z
N MET A 1 -33.59 18.38 -4.55
CA MET A 1 -34.36 17.21 -5.07
C MET A 1 -33.82 15.97 -4.38
N ALA A 2 -34.70 15.14 -3.82
CA ALA A 2 -34.31 13.91 -3.12
C ALA A 2 -33.64 12.94 -4.12
N SER A 3 -32.34 12.74 -3.99
CA SER A 3 -31.62 11.72 -4.74
C SER A 3 -31.99 10.36 -4.17
N ALA A 4 -32.72 9.56 -4.94
CA ALA A 4 -32.97 8.18 -4.63
C ALA A 4 -31.61 7.45 -4.52
N ARG A 5 -31.37 6.78 -3.39
CA ARG A 5 -30.25 5.86 -3.20
C ARG A 5 -30.34 4.75 -4.26
N SER A 6 -29.70 4.96 -5.40
CA SER A 6 -29.45 3.91 -6.38
C SER A 6 -28.40 2.99 -5.78
N GLY A 7 -28.76 1.75 -5.43
CA GLY A 7 -27.75 0.71 -5.25
C GLY A 7 -26.92 0.56 -6.54
N SER A 8 -25.69 0.05 -6.44
CA SER A 8 -24.87 -0.28 -7.63
C SER A 8 -25.54 -1.41 -8.42
N ALA A 9 -26.03 -1.13 -9.62
CA ALA A 9 -26.74 -2.11 -10.43
C ALA A 9 -25.85 -3.31 -10.83
N CYS A 10 -24.52 -3.15 -10.76
CA CYS A 10 -23.54 -4.13 -11.18
C CYS A 10 -23.47 -5.40 -10.28
N LEU A 11 -23.72 -5.27 -8.96
CA LEU A 11 -23.48 -6.35 -7.98
C LEU A 11 -24.70 -6.70 -7.08
N GLN A 12 -25.89 -6.22 -7.44
CA GLN A 12 -27.08 -6.24 -6.56
C GLN A 12 -27.89 -7.56 -6.52
N ALA A 13 -27.63 -8.53 -7.39
CA ALA A 13 -28.34 -9.82 -7.35
C ALA A 13 -27.59 -10.87 -6.53
N ALA A 14 -28.29 -11.77 -5.84
CA ALA A 14 -27.67 -12.88 -5.11
C ALA A 14 -26.76 -13.69 -6.06
N GLY A 15 -25.48 -13.88 -5.68
CA GLY A 15 -24.47 -14.54 -6.52
C GLY A 15 -23.91 -13.70 -7.68
N SER A 16 -24.39 -12.47 -7.90
CA SER A 16 -23.84 -11.59 -8.95
C SER A 16 -22.45 -11.06 -8.62
N GLY A 17 -22.14 -10.85 -7.33
CA GLY A 17 -20.81 -10.43 -6.88
C GLY A 17 -19.71 -11.42 -7.23
N GLU A 18 -19.90 -12.71 -6.92
CA GLU A 18 -18.96 -13.78 -7.26
C GLU A 18 -18.81 -13.96 -8.77
N ARG A 19 -19.93 -13.89 -9.52
CA ARG A 19 -19.89 -13.94 -10.99
C ARG A 19 -19.07 -12.78 -11.56
N ALA A 20 -19.34 -11.55 -11.13
CA ALA A 20 -18.64 -10.37 -11.59
C ALA A 20 -17.15 -10.42 -11.25
N LEU A 21 -16.81 -10.84 -10.03
CA LEU A 21 -15.42 -11.08 -9.63
C LEU A 21 -14.76 -12.16 -10.50
N GLY A 22 -15.48 -13.23 -10.82
CA GLY A 22 -14.97 -14.29 -11.69
C GLY A 22 -14.71 -13.83 -13.12
N GLU A 23 -15.58 -12.97 -13.67
CA GLU A 23 -15.38 -12.34 -14.97
C GLU A 23 -14.17 -11.39 -14.96
N LEU A 24 -14.02 -10.60 -13.90
CA LEU A 24 -12.85 -9.73 -13.67
C LEU A 24 -11.55 -10.54 -13.61
N LEU A 25 -11.50 -11.60 -12.80
CA LEU A 25 -10.32 -12.47 -12.66
C LEU A 25 -9.98 -13.19 -13.97
N LEU A 26 -11.01 -13.58 -14.74
CA LEU A 26 -10.82 -14.17 -16.05
C LEU A 26 -10.23 -13.16 -17.05
N GLU A 27 -10.66 -11.91 -17.03
CA GLU A 27 -10.08 -10.87 -17.89
C GLU A 27 -8.65 -10.52 -17.45
N PHE A 28 -8.43 -10.39 -16.14
CA PHE A 28 -7.13 -10.08 -15.56
C PHE A 28 -6.08 -11.17 -15.85
N SER A 29 -6.47 -12.44 -15.88
CA SER A 29 -5.59 -13.56 -16.20
C SER A 29 -5.31 -13.75 -17.69
N ARG A 30 -5.96 -12.99 -18.58
CA ARG A 30 -5.75 -13.06 -20.05
C ARG A 30 -4.76 -12.05 -20.57
N ALA A 31 -4.82 -10.82 -20.08
CA ALA A 31 -4.01 -9.73 -20.58
C ALA A 31 -3.67 -8.74 -19.48
N GLN A 32 -2.49 -8.13 -19.62
CA GLN A 32 -2.14 -6.97 -18.79
C GLN A 32 -2.95 -5.76 -19.25
N TYR A 33 -3.62 -5.09 -18.32
CA TYR A 33 -4.34 -3.86 -18.60
C TYR A 33 -3.41 -2.75 -19.17
N ARG A 34 -3.96 -2.02 -20.13
CA ARG A 34 -3.42 -0.76 -20.67
C ARG A 34 -4.57 0.21 -20.91
N ALA A 35 -4.40 1.46 -20.51
CA ALA A 35 -5.26 2.54 -20.95
C ALA A 35 -4.96 2.84 -22.42
N ARG A 36 -5.74 2.25 -23.33
CA ARG A 36 -5.83 2.64 -24.75
C ARG A 36 -7.28 2.48 -25.16
N GLU A 37 -7.88 3.53 -25.72
CA GLU A 37 -9.09 3.34 -26.54
C GLU A 37 -8.61 2.93 -27.94
N SER A 38 -9.23 1.91 -28.51
CA SER A 38 -9.09 1.64 -29.94
C SER A 38 -10.08 2.52 -30.70
N GLY A 39 -9.58 3.40 -31.55
CA GLY A 39 -10.41 4.14 -32.50
C GLY A 39 -9.62 4.75 -33.67
N GLY A 40 -9.42 3.98 -34.75
CA GLY A 40 -9.28 4.53 -36.11
C GLY A 40 -8.14 4.02 -37.03
N ALA A 41 -8.47 3.04 -37.90
CA ALA A 41 -7.84 2.64 -39.19
C ALA A 41 -6.37 2.12 -39.20
N ALA A 42 -5.97 1.04 -39.89
CA ALA A 42 -6.56 0.17 -40.92
C ALA A 42 -5.90 -1.24 -40.86
N GLY A 43 -6.63 -2.29 -41.22
CA GLY A 43 -6.10 -3.67 -41.37
C GLY A 43 -6.78 -4.68 -40.45
N GLY A 44 -7.50 -5.64 -41.03
CA GLY A 44 -8.59 -6.37 -40.38
C GLY A 44 -8.22 -7.42 -39.33
N SER A 45 -9.07 -7.52 -38.30
CA SER A 45 -9.57 -8.77 -37.72
C SER A 45 -10.71 -8.46 -36.74
N ALA A 46 -11.88 -9.03 -36.99
CA ALA A 46 -13.16 -8.76 -36.30
C ALA A 46 -13.23 -9.33 -34.85
N GLY A 47 -12.12 -9.37 -34.11
CA GLY A 47 -12.05 -9.96 -32.76
C GLY A 47 -11.90 -8.99 -31.58
N SER A 48 -11.68 -7.69 -31.82
CA SER A 48 -11.20 -6.74 -30.77
C SER A 48 -12.30 -5.94 -30.05
N SER A 49 -13.58 -6.03 -30.43
CA SER A 49 -14.64 -5.19 -29.84
C SER A 49 -15.16 -5.70 -28.48
N SER A 50 -15.09 -7.01 -28.22
CA SER A 50 -15.63 -7.61 -26.99
C SER A 50 -14.77 -7.33 -25.74
N GLY A 51 -13.45 -7.15 -25.91
CA GLY A 51 -12.53 -6.88 -24.78
C GLY A 51 -12.71 -5.49 -24.18
N ASN A 52 -12.89 -4.45 -25.01
CA ASN A 52 -13.09 -3.08 -24.54
C ASN A 52 -14.38 -2.93 -23.72
N ASN A 53 -15.48 -3.54 -24.17
CA ASN A 53 -16.76 -3.46 -23.47
C ASN A 53 -16.69 -4.04 -22.04
N LYS A 54 -15.86 -5.06 -21.82
CA LYS A 54 -15.65 -5.65 -20.48
C LYS A 54 -14.84 -4.73 -19.57
N VAL A 55 -13.77 -4.15 -20.10
CA VAL A 55 -12.92 -3.21 -19.35
C VAL A 55 -13.73 -1.98 -18.93
N GLU A 56 -14.56 -1.45 -19.84
CA GLU A 56 -15.47 -0.34 -19.54
C GLU A 56 -16.53 -0.72 -18.51
N HIS A 57 -17.04 -1.95 -18.55
CA HIS A 57 -17.94 -2.45 -17.52
C HIS A 57 -17.25 -2.51 -16.14
N ILE A 58 -16.04 -3.07 -16.06
CA ILE A 58 -15.25 -3.11 -14.81
C ILE A 58 -15.01 -1.69 -14.29
N GLU A 59 -14.65 -0.75 -15.17
CA GLU A 59 -14.40 0.65 -14.81
C GLU A 59 -15.66 1.31 -14.26
N LYS A 60 -16.81 1.12 -14.94
CA LYS A 60 -18.10 1.61 -14.47
C LYS A 60 -18.45 1.04 -13.09
N CYS A 61 -18.25 -0.25 -12.85
CA CYS A 61 -18.53 -0.85 -11.55
C CYS A 61 -17.63 -0.26 -10.46
N CYS A 62 -16.33 -0.01 -10.72
CA CYS A 62 -15.48 0.71 -9.77
C CYS A 62 -16.00 2.12 -9.45
N LEU A 63 -16.42 2.89 -10.46
CA LEU A 63 -16.97 4.24 -10.26
C LEU A 63 -18.27 4.24 -9.45
N GLU A 64 -19.15 3.25 -9.70
CA GLU A 64 -20.36 3.05 -8.91
C GLU A 64 -20.01 2.73 -7.44
N LEU A 65 -19.03 1.85 -7.20
CA LEU A 65 -18.59 1.51 -5.85
C LEU A 65 -17.99 2.71 -5.10
N PHE A 66 -17.14 3.51 -5.75
CA PHE A 66 -16.65 4.77 -5.15
C PHE A 66 -17.80 5.74 -4.83
N SER A 67 -18.80 5.85 -5.71
CA SER A 67 -19.91 6.79 -5.54
C SER A 67 -20.84 6.48 -4.37
N LYS A 68 -20.75 5.29 -3.78
CA LYS A 68 -21.57 4.93 -2.62
C LYS A 68 -21.16 5.67 -1.35
N ASP A 69 -19.86 5.92 -1.19
CA ASP A 69 -19.29 6.49 0.04
C ASP A 69 -18.55 7.82 -0.18
N TYR A 70 -18.26 8.19 -1.43
CA TYR A 70 -17.41 9.35 -1.73
C TYR A 70 -18.00 10.26 -2.79
N CYS A 71 -17.80 11.56 -2.59
CA CYS A 71 -17.70 12.50 -3.69
C CYS A 71 -16.28 12.40 -4.29
N TYR A 72 -16.18 12.46 -5.61
CA TYR A 72 -14.89 12.36 -6.28
C TYR A 72 -14.87 13.14 -7.58
N SER A 73 -13.67 13.55 -7.96
CA SER A 73 -13.34 14.09 -9.27
C SER A 73 -12.60 13.05 -10.11
N LEU A 74 -12.62 13.24 -11.43
CA LEU A 74 -11.94 12.36 -12.39
C LEU A 74 -10.81 13.08 -13.10
N ILE A 75 -9.65 12.44 -13.16
CA ILE A 75 -8.59 12.81 -14.11
C ILE A 75 -8.63 11.81 -15.26
N HIS A 76 -8.85 12.33 -16.46
CA HIS A 76 -8.94 11.53 -17.67
C HIS A 76 -7.54 11.25 -18.22
N ASN A 77 -7.16 9.98 -18.23
CA ASN A 77 -5.95 9.44 -18.87
C ASN A 77 -6.32 8.91 -20.26
N VAL A 78 -6.82 9.81 -21.11
CA VAL A 78 -7.27 9.50 -22.48
C VAL A 78 -6.15 8.78 -23.21
N ASN A 79 -6.45 7.63 -23.80
CA ASN A 79 -5.48 6.80 -24.53
C ASN A 79 -4.18 6.44 -23.80
N GLY A 80 -4.15 6.56 -22.46
CA GLY A 80 -2.95 6.31 -21.67
C GLY A 80 -1.85 7.35 -21.88
N GLU A 81 -2.18 8.55 -22.37
CA GLU A 81 -1.22 9.63 -22.67
C GLU A 81 -0.47 10.14 -21.44
N ILE A 82 -1.10 10.07 -20.27
CA ILE A 82 -0.45 10.39 -19.00
C ILE A 82 0.39 9.19 -18.55
N CYS A 83 -0.23 8.02 -18.43
CA CYS A 83 0.44 6.78 -18.12
C CYS A 83 -0.37 5.59 -18.66
N SER A 84 0.15 4.89 -19.66
CA SER A 84 -0.54 3.74 -20.27
C SER A 84 -0.82 2.58 -19.32
N HIS A 85 -0.21 2.59 -18.13
CA HIS A 85 -0.37 1.54 -17.12
C HIS A 85 -1.26 1.96 -15.93
N TYR A 86 -1.89 3.13 -15.99
CA TYR A 86 -2.85 3.63 -14.99
C TYR A 86 -4.26 3.60 -15.59
N PRO A 87 -5.33 3.62 -14.75
CA PRO A 87 -6.71 3.64 -15.23
C PRO A 87 -6.99 4.74 -16.28
N ARG A 88 -7.98 4.56 -17.15
CA ARG A 88 -8.48 5.62 -18.06
C ARG A 88 -9.14 6.73 -17.24
N LEU A 89 -9.92 6.36 -16.23
CA LEU A 89 -10.56 7.28 -15.30
C LEU A 89 -9.93 7.14 -13.91
N MET A 90 -9.10 8.11 -13.54
CA MET A 90 -8.43 8.12 -12.25
C MET A 90 -9.27 8.88 -11.23
N VAL A 91 -9.70 8.18 -10.19
CA VAL A 91 -10.57 8.70 -9.14
C VAL A 91 -9.76 9.49 -8.12
N ILE A 92 -10.10 10.77 -7.95
CA ILE A 92 -9.56 11.66 -6.92
C ILE A 92 -10.66 11.90 -5.89
N LEU A 93 -10.53 11.26 -4.72
CA LEU A 93 -11.51 11.35 -3.64
C LEU A 93 -11.50 12.75 -3.01
N GLU A 94 -12.69 13.27 -2.69
CA GLU A 94 -12.90 14.60 -2.11
C GLU A 94 -13.73 14.49 -0.81
N TYR A 95 -13.59 15.46 0.10
CA TYR A 95 -14.44 15.54 1.29
C TYR A 95 -15.80 16.16 0.96
N GLU A 96 -16.87 15.59 1.50
CA GLU A 96 -18.14 16.29 1.62
C GLU A 96 -17.95 17.44 2.63
N SER A 97 -18.20 18.69 2.21
CA SER A 97 -18.01 19.83 3.10
C SER A 97 -19.02 19.79 4.25
N SER A 98 -18.56 20.24 5.42
CA SER A 98 -19.40 20.40 6.60
C SER A 98 -20.37 21.58 6.51
N ASP A 99 -20.19 22.46 5.52
CA ASP A 99 -20.93 23.72 5.39
C ASP A 99 -22.25 23.52 4.62
N ARG A 100 -23.38 23.54 5.34
CA ARG A 100 -24.70 23.22 4.77
C ARG A 100 -25.28 24.29 3.82
N GLU A 101 -24.66 25.47 3.75
CA GLU A 101 -25.17 26.61 2.97
C GLU A 101 -24.57 26.71 1.57
N ARG A 102 -23.53 25.92 1.27
CA ARG A 102 -22.94 25.81 -0.06
C ARG A 102 -22.71 24.35 -0.37
N HIS A 103 -23.24 23.85 -1.47
CA HIS A 103 -22.81 22.60 -2.09
C HIS A 103 -21.37 22.73 -2.62
N THR A 104 -20.42 23.17 -1.80
CA THR A 104 -19.02 23.36 -2.13
C THR A 104 -18.22 22.30 -1.40
N PHE A 105 -17.83 21.25 -2.12
CA PHE A 105 -16.94 20.20 -1.62
C PHE A 105 -15.65 20.82 -1.05
N GLU A 106 -15.17 20.29 0.08
CA GLU A 106 -13.86 20.63 0.62
C GLU A 106 -12.82 19.77 -0.08
N SER A 107 -12.59 20.04 -1.36
CA SER A 107 -11.49 19.42 -2.05
C SER A 107 -10.19 20.05 -1.55
N THR A 108 -9.36 19.27 -0.84
CA THR A 108 -7.99 19.66 -0.51
C THR A 108 -7.14 19.89 -1.77
N VAL A 109 -7.65 19.48 -2.94
CA VAL A 109 -6.93 19.43 -4.20
C VAL A 109 -7.71 20.12 -5.33
N GLN A 110 -7.10 21.13 -5.94
CA GLN A 110 -7.64 21.74 -7.17
C GLN A 110 -7.29 20.85 -8.35
N ILE A 111 -8.30 20.23 -8.97
CA ILE A 111 -8.13 19.21 -10.01
C ILE A 111 -7.33 19.72 -11.22
N GLY A 112 -7.59 20.94 -11.71
CA GLY A 112 -6.82 21.50 -12.83
C GLY A 112 -5.32 21.63 -12.51
N LYS A 113 -4.99 22.09 -11.30
CA LYS A 113 -3.60 22.19 -10.84
C LYS A 113 -2.97 20.80 -10.61
N LEU A 114 -3.73 19.85 -10.07
CA LEU A 114 -3.26 18.47 -9.93
C LEU A 114 -2.92 17.87 -11.29
N GLN A 115 -3.80 18.03 -12.28
CA GLN A 115 -3.62 17.55 -13.64
C GLN A 115 -2.35 18.15 -14.26
N ASP A 116 -2.11 19.45 -14.12
CA ASP A 116 -0.87 20.11 -14.57
C ASP A 116 0.38 19.52 -13.92
N LEU A 117 0.36 19.29 -12.60
CA LEU A 117 1.49 18.71 -11.88
C LEU A 117 1.76 17.26 -12.29
N ILE A 118 0.71 16.48 -12.54
CA ILE A 118 0.80 15.12 -13.07
C ILE A 118 1.46 15.12 -14.45
N HIS A 119 1.00 15.97 -15.37
CA HIS A 119 1.56 16.05 -16.72
C HIS A 119 3.04 16.41 -16.72
N ARG A 120 3.48 17.27 -15.80
CA ARG A 120 4.90 17.67 -15.68
C ARG A 120 5.77 16.64 -14.99
N SER A 121 5.21 15.80 -14.12
CA SER A 121 5.95 14.83 -13.30
C SER A 121 5.96 13.40 -13.86
N LYS A 122 5.12 13.07 -14.85
CA LYS A 122 4.98 11.70 -15.39
C LYS A 122 6.28 11.04 -15.85
N MET A 123 7.32 11.79 -16.19
CA MET A 123 8.62 11.24 -16.61
C MET A 123 9.58 10.94 -15.46
N ALA A 124 9.25 11.34 -14.24
CA ALA A 124 10.16 11.18 -13.11
C ALA A 124 10.29 9.73 -12.67
N ARG A 125 9.19 8.97 -12.58
CA ARG A 125 9.27 7.59 -12.08
C ARG A 125 9.19 6.57 -13.20
N CYS A 126 9.62 5.37 -12.89
CA CYS A 126 9.76 4.31 -13.87
C CYS A 126 8.42 4.00 -14.56
N ARG A 127 8.47 3.57 -15.81
CA ARG A 127 7.30 3.27 -16.67
C ARG A 127 6.36 4.45 -16.92
N GLY A 128 6.84 5.69 -16.74
CA GLY A 128 6.03 6.89 -16.89
C GLY A 128 5.00 7.04 -15.77
N ARG A 129 5.22 6.33 -14.65
CA ARG A 129 4.32 6.38 -13.51
C ARG A 129 4.53 7.69 -12.78
N PHE A 130 3.45 8.28 -12.31
CA PHE A 130 3.50 9.44 -11.42
C PHE A 130 2.90 9.05 -10.07
N VAL A 131 3.01 9.93 -9.08
CA VAL A 131 2.41 9.71 -7.76
C VAL A 131 0.89 9.85 -7.88
N CYS A 132 0.16 8.74 -7.67
CA CYS A 132 -1.29 8.72 -7.79
C CYS A 132 -1.92 8.47 -6.41
N PRO A 133 -2.79 9.39 -5.91
CA PRO A 133 -3.57 9.14 -4.70
C PRO A 133 -4.64 8.08 -4.96
N VAL A 134 -4.76 7.10 -4.07
CA VAL A 134 -5.67 5.94 -4.25
C VAL A 134 -6.54 5.63 -3.03
N ILE A 135 -6.18 6.14 -1.86
CA ILE A 135 -6.99 6.11 -0.64
C ILE A 135 -6.89 7.50 0.00
N LEU A 136 -8.02 7.99 0.51
CA LEU A 136 -8.11 9.20 1.31
C LEU A 136 -8.62 8.80 2.71
N TYR A 137 -7.82 9.10 3.74
CA TYR A 137 -8.15 8.73 5.13
C TYR A 137 -7.66 9.83 6.07
N LYS A 138 -8.54 10.35 6.93
CA LYS A 138 -8.24 11.42 7.91
C LYS A 138 -7.49 12.64 7.33
N GLY A 139 -7.91 13.14 6.18
CA GLY A 139 -7.29 14.25 5.46
C GLY A 139 -6.06 13.86 4.64
N LYS A 140 -5.54 12.64 4.81
CA LYS A 140 -4.26 12.20 4.25
C LYS A 140 -4.45 11.44 2.95
N HIS A 141 -3.68 11.80 1.93
CA HIS A 141 -3.57 11.00 0.72
C HIS A 141 -2.58 9.85 0.91
N ILE A 142 -3.07 8.63 0.72
CA ILE A 142 -2.23 7.45 0.53
C ILE A 142 -2.08 7.28 -0.98
N CYS A 143 -0.84 7.44 -1.42
CA CYS A 143 -0.43 7.44 -2.79
C CYS A 143 0.36 6.18 -3.13
N ARG A 144 0.36 5.85 -4.42
CA ARG A 144 1.18 4.78 -4.99
C ARG A 144 1.97 5.27 -6.18
N SER A 145 3.12 4.64 -6.42
CA SER A 145 3.87 4.83 -7.66
C SER A 145 4.92 3.74 -7.90
N ALA A 146 5.80 3.98 -8.86
CA ALA A 146 7.08 3.27 -9.04
C ALA A 146 8.23 4.07 -8.43
N THR A 147 9.43 3.47 -8.39
CA THR A 147 10.66 4.18 -8.03
C THR A 147 11.13 5.14 -9.12
N LEU A 148 12.18 5.93 -8.86
CA LEU A 148 12.69 6.95 -9.78
C LEU A 148 13.31 6.35 -11.05
N ALA A 149 12.99 6.93 -12.21
CA ALA A 149 13.51 6.52 -13.52
C ALA A 149 15.04 6.72 -13.62
N GLY A 150 15.75 5.74 -14.17
CA GLY A 150 17.18 5.85 -14.43
C GLY A 150 17.52 6.65 -15.70
N TRP A 151 18.82 6.77 -15.95
CA TRP A 151 19.41 7.48 -17.10
C TRP A 151 18.86 7.01 -18.45
N GLY A 152 18.98 5.71 -18.73
CA GLY A 152 18.57 5.15 -20.02
C GLY A 152 17.07 5.30 -20.29
N GLU A 153 16.24 5.25 -19.25
CA GLU A 153 14.80 5.44 -19.38
C GLU A 153 14.42 6.92 -19.63
N LEU A 154 15.10 7.87 -18.97
CA LEU A 154 14.83 9.29 -19.17
C LEU A 154 15.28 9.77 -20.55
N TYR A 155 16.47 9.35 -21.01
CA TYR A 155 16.99 9.71 -22.33
C TYR A 155 16.31 8.95 -23.45
N GLY A 156 16.00 7.67 -23.28
CA GLY A 156 15.24 6.90 -24.27
C GLY A 156 13.85 7.50 -24.52
N ARG A 157 13.23 8.12 -23.49
CA ARG A 157 11.95 8.83 -23.62
C ARG A 157 12.10 10.25 -24.16
N THR A 158 13.12 10.98 -23.71
CA THR A 158 13.33 12.38 -24.12
C THR A 158 13.86 12.47 -25.55
N GLY A 159 14.72 11.56 -25.97
CA GLY A 159 15.20 11.44 -27.35
C GLY A 159 14.08 11.15 -28.35
N TYR A 160 13.09 10.34 -27.98
CA TYR A 160 11.89 10.13 -28.80
C TYR A 160 11.01 11.39 -28.90
N ASN A 161 10.85 12.17 -27.82
CA ASN A 161 10.13 13.43 -27.89
C ASN A 161 10.90 14.51 -28.68
N TYR A 162 12.23 14.53 -28.62
CA TYR A 162 13.06 15.48 -29.38
C TYR A 162 13.05 15.18 -30.88
N ILE A 163 13.06 13.91 -31.27
CA ILE A 163 13.10 13.48 -32.68
C ILE A 163 11.72 13.57 -33.35
N PHE A 164 10.61 13.45 -32.60
CA PHE A 164 9.25 13.43 -33.17
C PHE A 164 8.38 14.67 -32.90
N SER A 165 8.87 15.70 -32.18
CA SER A 165 8.10 16.94 -31.93
C SER A 165 8.22 18.01 -33.01
N GLY A 166 8.76 17.69 -34.20
CA GLY A 166 8.80 18.60 -35.34
C GLY A 166 9.91 19.64 -35.22
N GLY A 167 10.88 19.55 -36.12
CA GLY A 167 11.94 20.52 -36.27
C GLY A 167 11.44 21.90 -36.71
N SER A 168 11.99 22.91 -36.07
CA SER A 168 12.57 24.10 -36.68
C SER A 168 13.65 24.55 -35.68
N ASP A 169 14.90 24.77 -35.99
CA ASP A 169 15.56 25.16 -37.22
C ASP A 169 17.07 24.88 -37.03
N ASP A 170 17.81 24.98 -38.12
CA ASP A 170 19.18 24.52 -38.39
C ASP A 170 20.29 24.82 -37.34
N ALA A 171 21.16 23.82 -37.09
CA ALA A 171 22.61 24.02 -36.95
C ALA A 171 23.36 22.67 -36.95
N TRP A 172 23.78 22.23 -38.14
CA TRP A 172 24.90 21.29 -38.29
C TRP A 172 26.20 22.07 -38.07
N ALA A 173 27.07 21.63 -37.16
CA ALA A 173 28.51 21.88 -37.24
C ALA A 173 29.29 20.88 -36.37
N ASP A 174 30.15 20.13 -37.06
CA ASP A 174 31.43 19.57 -36.64
C ASP A 174 31.51 18.63 -35.42
N THR A 175 31.61 17.35 -35.78
CA THR A 175 32.22 16.30 -34.98
C THR A 175 33.73 16.50 -35.01
N GLU A 176 34.33 17.02 -33.92
CA GLU A 176 35.71 16.78 -33.49
C GLU A 176 36.05 17.68 -32.27
N ASP A 177 35.69 17.26 -31.04
CA ASP A 177 36.51 17.49 -29.82
C ASP A 177 35.92 16.78 -28.58
N LEU A 178 36.36 15.53 -28.33
CA LEU A 178 35.85 14.63 -27.28
C LEU A 178 36.39 14.92 -25.86
N SER A 179 36.64 16.19 -25.50
CA SER A 179 37.10 16.52 -24.13
C SER A 179 36.31 17.61 -23.41
N GLU A 180 35.66 18.55 -24.12
CA GLU A 180 34.80 19.58 -23.51
C GLU A 180 33.30 19.27 -23.56
N GLU A 181 32.86 18.41 -24.49
CA GLU A 181 31.46 17.99 -24.61
C GLU A 181 30.96 17.19 -23.40
N ASP A 182 31.82 16.40 -22.74
CA ASP A 182 31.41 15.56 -21.59
C ASP A 182 31.07 16.40 -20.34
N SER A 183 31.67 17.60 -20.22
CA SER A 183 31.36 18.58 -19.16
C SER A 183 30.02 19.27 -19.40
N ALA A 184 29.79 19.73 -20.63
CA ALA A 184 28.55 20.37 -21.05
C ALA A 184 27.37 19.39 -21.00
N LEU A 185 27.59 18.15 -21.46
CA LEU A 185 26.64 17.05 -21.37
C LEU A 185 26.30 16.77 -19.91
N ARG A 186 27.29 16.56 -19.04
CA ARG A 186 27.07 16.32 -17.59
C ARG A 186 26.34 17.46 -16.88
N ASN A 187 26.51 18.70 -17.33
CA ASN A 187 25.76 19.84 -16.82
C ASN A 187 24.31 19.87 -17.31
N ALA A 188 24.06 19.62 -18.60
CA ALA A 188 22.70 19.50 -19.15
C ALA A 188 21.92 18.33 -18.52
N ASP A 189 22.62 17.21 -18.32
CA ASP A 189 22.21 16.01 -17.63
C ASP A 189 21.74 16.30 -16.18
N SER A 190 22.55 17.02 -15.41
CA SER A 190 22.18 17.42 -14.04
C SER A 190 20.95 18.32 -14.04
N GLN A 191 20.88 19.30 -14.95
CA GLN A 191 19.74 20.22 -15.06
C GLN A 191 18.44 19.50 -15.44
N LEU A 192 18.51 18.49 -16.32
CA LEU A 192 17.35 17.67 -16.69
C LEU A 192 16.83 16.88 -15.49
N PHE A 193 17.73 16.23 -14.74
CA PHE A 193 17.35 15.51 -13.52
C PHE A 193 16.74 16.46 -12.50
N ASP A 194 17.36 17.61 -12.23
CA ASP A 194 16.83 18.57 -11.26
C ASP A 194 15.44 19.09 -11.66
N LYS A 195 15.22 19.33 -12.96
CA LYS A 195 13.92 19.72 -13.49
C LYS A 195 12.86 18.62 -13.31
N VAL A 196 13.16 17.40 -13.75
CA VAL A 196 12.21 16.26 -13.72
C VAL A 196 11.90 15.84 -12.28
N ARG A 197 12.92 15.74 -11.43
CA ARG A 197 12.77 15.44 -9.99
C ARG A 197 12.06 16.56 -9.26
N GLY A 198 12.36 17.81 -9.60
CA GLY A 198 11.66 18.98 -9.08
C GLY A 198 10.16 18.94 -9.37
N HIS A 199 9.72 18.43 -10.53
CA HIS A 199 8.29 18.24 -10.81
C HIS A 199 7.66 17.12 -9.96
N ASP A 200 8.35 16.00 -9.76
CA ASP A 200 7.89 14.92 -8.86
C ASP A 200 7.74 15.41 -7.42
N ILE A 201 8.72 16.15 -6.91
CA ILE A 201 8.70 16.74 -5.57
C ILE A 201 7.55 17.75 -5.43
N LYS A 202 7.29 18.56 -6.45
CA LYS A 202 6.14 19.48 -6.45
C LYS A 202 4.81 18.73 -6.37
N LEU A 203 4.67 17.62 -7.09
CA LEU A 203 3.47 16.78 -7.02
C LEU A 203 3.34 16.13 -5.63
N LEU A 204 4.42 15.55 -5.09
CA LEU A 204 4.43 14.96 -3.74
C LEU A 204 3.99 15.96 -2.67
N ARG A 205 4.57 17.17 -2.68
CA ARG A 205 4.19 18.25 -1.75
C ARG A 205 2.75 18.71 -1.95
N TYR A 206 2.27 18.75 -3.18
CA TYR A 206 0.89 19.14 -3.47
C TYR A 206 -0.15 18.13 -2.96
N LEU A 207 0.21 16.85 -2.94
CA LEU A 207 -0.59 15.78 -2.34
C LEU A 207 -0.31 15.62 -0.83
N SER A 208 0.40 16.58 -0.22
CA SER A 208 0.81 16.57 1.19
C SER A 208 1.56 15.32 1.61
N VAL A 209 2.27 14.63 0.70
CA VAL A 209 3.06 13.44 1.04
C VAL A 209 4.21 13.86 1.95
N ALA A 210 4.28 13.27 3.14
CA ALA A 210 5.37 13.46 4.09
C ALA A 210 6.24 12.19 4.21
N TYR A 211 5.64 11.02 4.03
CA TYR A 211 6.28 9.72 4.21
C TYR A 211 6.44 8.99 2.87
N ILE A 212 7.64 8.51 2.55
CA ILE A 212 7.92 7.72 1.35
C ILE A 212 8.42 6.34 1.77
N CYS A 213 7.59 5.32 1.54
CA CYS A 213 7.90 3.92 1.79
C CYS A 213 8.46 3.26 0.52
N ASP A 214 9.76 2.97 0.56
CA ASP A 214 10.49 2.27 -0.48
C ASP A 214 10.62 0.78 -0.14
N LEU A 215 9.94 -0.06 -0.92
CA LEU A 215 9.93 -1.52 -0.78
C LEU A 215 11.09 -2.22 -1.50
N MET A 216 11.99 -1.48 -2.16
CA MET A 216 13.11 -2.07 -2.92
C MET A 216 14.15 -2.69 -1.99
N VAL A 217 14.55 -3.93 -2.31
CA VAL A 217 15.69 -4.63 -1.71
C VAL A 217 17.03 -4.13 -2.27
N GLU A 218 16.96 -3.42 -3.40
CA GLU A 218 18.11 -2.80 -4.03
C GLU A 218 18.07 -1.26 -3.92
N ASN A 219 19.23 -0.61 -3.98
CA ASN A 219 19.37 0.84 -4.10
C ASN A 219 19.09 1.29 -5.54
N LYS A 220 19.53 0.50 -6.51
CA LYS A 220 19.34 0.72 -7.94
C LYS A 220 19.02 -0.60 -8.62
N LYS A 221 18.03 -0.62 -9.49
CA LYS A 221 17.76 -1.82 -10.28
C LYS A 221 18.68 -1.89 -11.47
N VAL A 222 19.46 -2.96 -11.56
CA VAL A 222 20.26 -3.30 -12.74
C VAL A 222 19.46 -4.26 -13.64
N LYS A 223 19.46 -3.98 -14.94
CA LYS A 223 18.97 -4.91 -15.97
C LYS A 223 19.95 -4.88 -17.14
N PHE A 224 20.42 -6.05 -17.57
CA PHE A 224 21.43 -6.18 -18.64
C PHE A 224 22.68 -5.31 -18.41
N GLY A 225 23.16 -5.23 -17.17
CA GLY A 225 24.33 -4.40 -16.80
C GLY A 225 24.06 -2.89 -16.69
N LEU A 226 22.83 -2.42 -16.98
CA LEU A 226 22.47 -1.01 -16.90
C LEU A 226 21.59 -0.70 -15.69
N ASN A 227 21.88 0.40 -15.00
CA ASN A 227 21.01 0.94 -13.95
C ASN A 227 19.74 1.53 -14.60
N VAL A 228 18.65 0.79 -14.51
CA VAL A 228 17.35 1.19 -15.09
C VAL A 228 16.55 2.05 -14.12
N THR A 229 16.75 1.90 -12.81
CA THR A 229 16.02 2.66 -11.79
C THR A 229 16.91 3.02 -10.60
N SER A 230 16.51 4.01 -9.80
CA SER A 230 17.20 4.39 -8.56
C SER A 230 16.18 4.72 -7.48
N SER A 231 16.46 4.34 -6.23
CA SER A 231 15.65 4.76 -5.09
C SER A 231 15.97 6.20 -4.68
N GLU A 232 14.97 6.89 -4.14
CA GLU A 232 15.05 8.15 -3.41
C GLU A 232 16.14 8.11 -2.32
N LYS A 233 16.34 6.96 -1.67
CA LYS A 233 17.30 6.78 -0.56
C LYS A 233 18.76 6.94 -0.96
N VAL A 234 19.07 6.83 -2.25
CA VAL A 234 20.43 7.02 -2.81
C VAL A 234 20.50 8.22 -3.76
N ASP A 235 19.57 9.17 -3.63
CA ASP A 235 19.65 10.43 -4.35
C ASP A 235 20.84 11.28 -3.86
N LYS A 236 21.90 11.32 -4.66
CA LYS A 236 23.14 12.05 -4.33
C LYS A 236 22.92 13.56 -4.14
N ALA A 237 21.91 14.12 -4.81
CA ALA A 237 21.57 15.53 -4.70
C ALA A 237 20.67 15.84 -3.48
N GLN A 238 20.27 14.81 -2.72
CA GLN A 238 19.44 14.94 -1.51
C GLN A 238 18.14 15.73 -1.75
N ARG A 239 17.57 15.65 -2.97
CA ARG A 239 16.39 16.43 -3.35
C ARG A 239 15.13 16.00 -2.59
N TYR A 240 15.13 14.76 -2.12
CA TYR A 240 14.03 14.16 -1.35
C TYR A 240 14.26 14.21 0.17
N ALA A 241 15.29 14.94 0.66
CA ALA A 241 15.64 14.97 2.09
C ALA A 241 14.57 15.59 2.99
N ASP A 242 13.68 16.43 2.44
CA ASP A 242 12.56 17.03 3.19
C ASP A 242 11.43 16.02 3.48
N PHE A 243 11.44 14.86 2.83
CA PHE A 243 10.50 13.79 3.09
C PHE A 243 11.08 12.81 4.10
N THR A 244 10.22 12.20 4.91
CA THR A 244 10.60 11.08 5.75
C THR A 244 10.70 9.82 4.88
N LEU A 245 11.92 9.43 4.53
CA LEU A 245 12.20 8.23 3.74
C LEU A 245 12.24 6.99 4.65
N LEU A 246 11.48 5.96 4.28
CA LEU A 246 11.47 4.65 4.93
C LEU A 246 11.99 3.60 3.95
N SER A 247 13.22 3.13 4.18
CA SER A 247 13.76 1.98 3.46
C SER A 247 13.25 0.72 4.15
N ILE A 248 12.21 0.10 3.59
CA ILE A 248 11.56 -1.10 4.11
C ILE A 248 11.62 -2.22 3.07
N PRO A 249 12.81 -2.80 2.83
CA PRO A 249 13.04 -3.73 1.74
C PRO A 249 12.12 -4.96 1.88
N TYR A 250 11.41 -5.31 0.81
CA TYR A 250 10.46 -6.43 0.81
C TYR A 250 10.70 -7.35 -0.39
N PRO A 251 10.60 -8.69 -0.24
CA PRO A 251 10.91 -9.65 -1.30
C PRO A 251 10.19 -9.37 -2.64
N GLY A 252 10.91 -9.59 -3.74
CA GLY A 252 10.36 -9.47 -5.11
C GLY A 252 9.30 -10.53 -5.42
N CYS A 253 8.62 -10.40 -6.57
CA CYS A 253 7.60 -11.36 -6.98
C CYS A 253 8.16 -12.77 -7.19
N GLU A 254 9.45 -12.87 -7.55
CA GLU A 254 10.18 -14.10 -7.74
C GLU A 254 10.18 -14.98 -6.47
N PHE A 255 10.23 -14.37 -5.28
CA PHE A 255 10.20 -15.08 -4.00
C PHE A 255 8.86 -15.78 -3.74
N PHE A 256 7.77 -15.29 -4.32
CA PHE A 256 6.44 -15.90 -4.17
C PHE A 256 6.27 -17.19 -4.97
N LYS A 257 7.28 -17.57 -5.75
CA LYS A 257 7.38 -18.92 -6.30
C LYS A 257 7.66 -19.95 -5.20
N GLU A 258 8.53 -19.64 -4.24
CA GLU A 258 8.82 -20.51 -3.10
C GLU A 258 7.59 -20.69 -2.20
N TYR A 259 6.79 -19.64 -2.05
CA TYR A 259 5.49 -19.71 -1.35
C TYR A 259 4.54 -20.70 -2.02
N LYS A 260 4.45 -20.69 -3.35
CA LYS A 260 3.67 -21.68 -4.12
C LYS A 260 4.23 -23.10 -3.97
N GLU A 261 5.55 -23.24 -4.08
CA GLU A 261 6.26 -24.53 -3.97
C GLU A 261 6.14 -25.14 -2.56
N ARG A 262 5.82 -24.34 -1.54
CA ARG A 262 5.50 -24.75 -0.17
C ARG A 262 4.01 -24.89 0.09
N ASP A 263 3.23 -25.27 -0.92
CA ASP A 263 1.77 -25.46 -0.82
C ASP A 263 1.05 -24.26 -0.18
N TYR A 264 1.49 -23.04 -0.52
CA TYR A 264 0.92 -21.80 0.00
C TYR A 264 1.06 -21.63 1.53
N ALA A 265 2.08 -22.25 2.15
CA ALA A 265 2.48 -22.01 3.54
C ALA A 265 3.56 -20.92 3.62
N ALA A 266 3.22 -19.76 4.18
CA ALA A 266 4.11 -18.61 4.31
C ALA A 266 4.87 -18.59 5.66
N GLU A 267 4.35 -19.29 6.67
CA GLU A 267 4.99 -19.44 7.97
C GLU A 267 6.32 -20.18 7.83
N GLY A 268 7.37 -19.61 8.44
CA GLY A 268 8.74 -20.11 8.32
C GLY A 268 9.34 -20.00 6.91
N LEU A 269 8.75 -19.23 5.99
CA LEU A 269 9.35 -18.91 4.69
C LEU A 269 10.15 -17.60 4.82
N VAL A 270 11.47 -17.72 4.98
CA VAL A 270 12.38 -16.59 5.21
C VAL A 270 13.10 -16.22 3.92
N PHE A 271 13.13 -14.93 3.57
CA PHE A 271 13.82 -14.45 2.38
C PHE A 271 15.35 -14.54 2.56
N ASN A 272 16.07 -14.97 1.52
CA ASN A 272 17.53 -14.99 1.56
C ASN A 272 18.10 -13.57 1.37
N TRP A 273 18.49 -12.92 2.48
CA TRP A 273 19.08 -11.58 2.46
C TRP A 273 20.53 -11.51 1.99
N LYS A 274 21.20 -12.66 1.80
CA LYS A 274 22.62 -12.74 1.40
C LYS A 274 22.81 -12.78 -0.12
N GLN A 275 21.88 -12.25 -0.88
CA GLN A 275 21.93 -12.21 -2.34
C GLN A 275 22.67 -10.95 -2.82
N ASP A 276 23.48 -11.05 -3.87
CA ASP A 276 24.36 -9.96 -4.32
C ASP A 276 23.62 -8.68 -4.74
N TYR A 277 22.37 -8.81 -5.18
CA TYR A 277 21.54 -7.66 -5.57
C TYR A 277 20.83 -6.99 -4.38
N VAL A 278 20.95 -7.54 -3.17
CA VAL A 278 20.33 -6.99 -1.96
C VAL A 278 21.34 -6.06 -1.29
N ASP A 279 21.22 -4.77 -1.56
CA ASP A 279 22.14 -3.73 -1.06
C ASP A 279 21.41 -2.59 -0.33
N ALA A 280 20.09 -2.69 -0.13
CA ALA A 280 19.30 -1.72 0.62
C ALA A 280 18.95 -2.25 2.02
N PRO A 281 19.60 -1.78 3.09
CA PRO A 281 19.23 -2.17 4.45
C PRO A 281 17.90 -1.55 4.87
N LEU A 282 17.26 -2.19 5.87
CA LEU A 282 16.15 -1.58 6.59
C LEU A 282 16.62 -0.27 7.27
N SER A 283 15.88 0.82 7.04
CA SER A 283 16.12 2.10 7.70
C SER A 283 14.79 2.82 7.90
N ILE A 284 14.42 2.99 9.17
CA ILE A 284 13.19 3.65 9.60
C ILE A 284 13.55 4.65 10.71
N PRO A 285 13.06 5.90 10.68
CA PRO A 285 13.25 6.84 11.78
C PRO A 285 12.76 6.27 13.11
N ILE A 286 13.56 6.44 14.16
CA ILE A 286 13.28 5.92 15.50
C ILE A 286 11.95 6.44 16.07
N SER A 287 11.54 7.66 15.68
CA SER A 287 10.25 8.23 16.06
C SER A 287 9.05 7.38 15.63
N LEU A 288 9.17 6.66 14.50
CA LEU A 288 8.11 5.83 13.94
C LEU A 288 8.14 4.39 14.46
N THR A 289 9.29 3.90 14.94
CA THR A 289 9.43 2.52 15.43
C THR A 289 9.06 2.37 16.90
N LYS A 290 9.29 3.39 17.72
CA LYS A 290 9.03 3.39 19.18
C LYS A 290 7.62 2.90 19.57
N PRO A 291 6.53 3.32 18.91
CA PRO A 291 5.18 2.93 19.32
C PRO A 291 4.84 1.46 19.05
N LEU A 292 5.59 0.79 18.16
CA LEU A 292 5.19 -0.50 17.59
C LEU A 292 5.73 -1.71 18.38
N ASN A 293 6.71 -1.51 19.27
CA ASN A 293 7.34 -2.58 20.05
C ASN A 293 7.78 -3.79 19.19
N ILE A 294 8.35 -3.51 18.02
CA ILE A 294 8.90 -4.50 17.09
C ILE A 294 10.43 -4.40 17.16
N ASP A 295 11.11 -5.56 17.24
CA ASP A 295 12.56 -5.61 17.12
C ASP A 295 12.99 -5.60 15.64
N TRP A 296 13.15 -4.40 15.09
CA TRP A 296 13.54 -4.17 13.71
C TRP A 296 14.92 -4.70 13.34
N SER A 297 15.79 -5.01 14.32
CA SER A 297 17.12 -5.56 14.03
C SER A 297 17.05 -6.99 13.48
N GLU A 298 15.98 -7.72 13.82
CA GLU A 298 15.73 -9.10 13.42
C GLU A 298 15.03 -9.22 12.04
N TYR A 299 14.89 -8.12 11.29
CA TYR A 299 14.11 -8.13 10.04
C TYR A 299 14.56 -9.16 9.00
N GLN A 300 15.84 -9.55 9.04
CA GLN A 300 16.39 -10.56 8.15
C GLN A 300 16.01 -12.00 8.53
N ASN A 301 15.54 -12.21 9.76
CA ASN A 301 15.13 -13.50 10.29
C ASN A 301 13.61 -13.69 10.30
N TRP A 302 12.85 -12.63 10.03
CA TRP A 302 11.40 -12.71 9.92
C TRP A 302 11.00 -13.58 8.72
N ASP A 303 10.01 -14.44 8.94
CA ASP A 303 9.34 -15.09 7.84
C ASP A 303 8.44 -14.10 7.07
N LEU A 304 7.94 -14.55 5.92
CA LEU A 304 7.10 -13.74 5.04
C LEU A 304 5.84 -13.21 5.75
N VAL A 305 5.29 -13.98 6.71
CA VAL A 305 4.11 -13.56 7.47
C VAL A 305 4.48 -12.40 8.40
N GLN A 306 5.47 -12.61 9.26
CA GLN A 306 5.92 -11.62 10.24
C GLN A 306 6.43 -10.35 9.57
N GLN A 307 7.17 -10.46 8.47
CA GLN A 307 7.65 -9.30 7.72
C GLN A 307 6.49 -8.46 7.16
N THR A 308 5.48 -9.13 6.57
CA THR A 308 4.30 -8.44 6.01
C THR A 308 3.46 -7.79 7.12
N GLN A 309 3.28 -8.47 8.25
CA GLN A 309 2.58 -7.94 9.42
C GLN A 309 3.28 -6.71 10.00
N ASN A 310 4.60 -6.77 10.19
CA ASN A 310 5.37 -5.67 10.77
C ASN A 310 5.35 -4.42 9.88
N TYR A 311 5.46 -4.60 8.56
CA TYR A 311 5.36 -3.48 7.63
C TYR A 311 3.94 -2.92 7.57
N LEU A 312 2.90 -3.76 7.59
CA LEU A 312 1.53 -3.28 7.65
C LEU A 312 1.26 -2.48 8.94
N LYS A 313 1.73 -2.94 10.11
CA LYS A 313 1.66 -2.21 11.38
C LYS A 313 2.34 -0.85 11.30
N LEU A 314 3.51 -0.77 10.67
CA LEU A 314 4.22 0.49 10.42
C LEU A 314 3.39 1.44 9.55
N LEU A 315 2.85 0.97 8.44
CA LEU A 315 2.03 1.80 7.55
C LEU A 315 0.76 2.29 8.24
N ILE A 316 0.08 1.43 9.02
CA ILE A 316 -1.10 1.78 9.81
C ILE A 316 -0.76 2.84 10.88
N SER A 317 0.38 2.70 11.54
CA SER A 317 0.86 3.69 12.52
C SER A 317 1.10 5.06 11.88
N ILE A 318 1.74 5.09 10.69
CA ILE A 318 2.01 6.32 9.94
C ILE A 318 0.72 7.02 9.53
N ILE A 319 -0.24 6.31 8.94
CA ILE A 319 -1.50 6.95 8.50
C ILE A 319 -2.40 7.37 9.67
N ASN A 320 -2.13 6.87 10.89
CA ASN A 320 -2.84 7.24 12.11
C ASN A 320 -2.09 8.26 12.98
N SER A 321 -0.89 8.71 12.58
CA SER A 321 -0.19 9.78 13.28
C SER A 321 -1.04 11.06 13.31
N ASP A 322 -0.84 11.88 14.33
CA ASP A 322 -1.62 13.11 14.52
C ASP A 322 -1.14 14.28 13.60
N ASP A 323 -0.16 14.06 12.72
CA ASP A 323 0.22 15.01 11.66
C ASP A 323 -0.78 14.99 10.47
N ASP A 324 -0.61 15.89 9.51
CA ASP A 324 -1.39 15.93 8.26
C ASP A 324 -0.67 15.27 7.07
N GLY A 325 0.38 14.49 7.34
CA GLY A 325 1.29 13.93 6.34
C GLY A 325 0.73 12.72 5.61
N GLY A 326 0.61 12.83 4.29
CA GLY A 326 0.31 11.72 3.38
C GLY A 326 1.44 10.71 3.26
N LEU A 327 1.12 9.57 2.67
CA LEU A 327 2.00 8.40 2.52
C LEU A 327 2.15 8.05 1.04
N LEU A 328 3.37 7.83 0.56
CA LEU A 328 3.63 7.19 -0.73
C LEU A 328 4.18 5.78 -0.48
N VAL A 329 3.57 4.77 -1.09
CA VAL A 329 4.11 3.40 -1.16
C VAL A 329 4.58 3.11 -2.58
N HIS A 330 5.82 2.67 -2.75
CA HIS A 330 6.33 2.27 -4.08
C HIS A 330 7.29 1.09 -4.03
N CYS A 331 7.46 0.46 -5.19
CA CYS A 331 8.52 -0.50 -5.47
C CYS A 331 9.07 -0.21 -6.88
N ILE A 332 9.97 -1.06 -7.41
CA ILE A 332 10.63 -0.81 -8.71
C ILE A 332 9.62 -0.43 -9.81
N SER A 333 8.66 -1.32 -10.09
CA SER A 333 7.66 -1.15 -11.15
C SER A 333 6.36 -0.54 -10.68
N GLY A 334 6.10 -0.58 -9.37
CA GLY A 334 4.78 -0.33 -8.79
C GLY A 334 3.72 -1.38 -9.15
N TRP A 335 4.12 -2.56 -9.66
CA TRP A 335 3.20 -3.62 -10.13
C TRP A 335 2.87 -4.67 -9.07
N ASP A 336 3.82 -5.03 -8.20
CA ASP A 336 3.68 -6.24 -7.36
C ASP A 336 3.58 -5.88 -5.86
N ARG A 337 4.69 -5.50 -5.23
CA ARG A 337 4.74 -5.15 -3.79
C ARG A 337 3.90 -3.93 -3.44
N THR A 338 3.77 -2.97 -4.36
CA THR A 338 2.97 -1.76 -4.15
C THR A 338 1.48 -2.07 -3.99
N PRO A 339 0.81 -2.74 -4.94
CA PRO A 339 -0.59 -3.09 -4.75
C PRO A 339 -0.82 -4.07 -3.59
N LEU A 340 0.14 -4.93 -3.23
CA LEU A 340 0.05 -5.74 -1.99
C LEU A 340 -0.21 -4.84 -0.77
N PHE A 341 0.67 -3.88 -0.47
CA PHE A 341 0.50 -3.04 0.72
C PHE A 341 -0.63 -2.02 0.59
N ILE A 342 -0.93 -1.52 -0.62
CA ILE A 342 -2.12 -0.66 -0.83
C ILE A 342 -3.41 -1.42 -0.55
N SER A 343 -3.52 -2.67 -1.04
CA SER A 343 -4.70 -3.51 -0.83
C SER A 343 -4.86 -3.90 0.63
N LEU A 344 -3.77 -4.28 1.31
CA LEU A 344 -3.79 -4.60 2.74
C LEU A 344 -4.21 -3.39 3.58
N LEU A 345 -3.72 -2.18 3.28
CA LEU A 345 -4.18 -0.95 3.93
C LEU A 345 -5.67 -0.69 3.68
N ARG A 346 -6.12 -0.80 2.42
CA ARG A 346 -7.54 -0.58 2.07
C ARG A 346 -8.46 -1.55 2.82
N LEU A 347 -8.15 -2.83 2.77
CA LEU A 347 -8.94 -3.89 3.40
C LEU A 347 -8.89 -3.80 4.92
N SER A 348 -7.75 -3.43 5.50
CA SER A 348 -7.63 -3.22 6.95
C SER A 348 -8.49 -2.05 7.43
N LEU A 349 -8.42 -0.90 6.76
CA LEU A 349 -9.23 0.28 7.09
C LEU A 349 -10.73 0.03 6.85
N TRP A 350 -11.09 -0.69 5.79
CA TRP A 350 -12.48 -1.07 5.51
C TRP A 350 -13.02 -2.03 6.56
N ALA A 351 -12.23 -3.00 7.00
CA ALA A 351 -12.64 -3.95 8.02
C ALA A 351 -12.91 -3.29 9.39
N ASP A 352 -12.28 -2.13 9.63
CA ASP A 352 -12.52 -1.28 10.79
C ASP A 352 -13.71 -0.30 10.61
N GLY A 353 -14.36 -0.30 9.44
CA GLY A 353 -15.44 0.63 9.12
C GLY A 353 -14.97 2.09 8.96
N LEU A 354 -13.72 2.31 8.55
CA LEU A 354 -13.13 3.66 8.46
C LEU A 354 -13.14 4.25 7.05
N ILE A 355 -13.19 3.40 6.02
CA ILE A 355 -13.28 3.78 4.61
C ILE A 355 -14.24 2.80 3.91
N HIS A 356 -14.82 3.20 2.77
CA HIS A 356 -15.72 2.34 1.99
C HIS A 356 -16.83 1.72 2.87
N THR A 357 -17.40 2.51 3.77
CA THR A 357 -18.18 2.01 4.91
C THR A 357 -19.48 1.32 4.51
N SER A 358 -20.04 1.64 3.34
CA SER A 358 -21.24 0.98 2.81
C SER A 358 -20.95 -0.20 1.89
N LEU A 359 -19.67 -0.48 1.56
CA LEU A 359 -19.32 -1.61 0.70
C LEU A 359 -19.39 -2.93 1.45
N GLU A 360 -20.11 -3.88 0.87
CA GLU A 360 -20.16 -5.26 1.33
C GLU A 360 -18.84 -6.01 1.01
N PRO A 361 -18.54 -7.16 1.65
CA PRO A 361 -17.31 -7.93 1.44
C PRO A 361 -17.00 -8.24 -0.02
N ALA A 362 -18.00 -8.65 -0.82
CA ALA A 362 -17.81 -8.92 -2.24
C ALA A 362 -17.49 -7.64 -3.06
N GLU A 363 -18.02 -6.49 -2.63
CA GLU A 363 -17.85 -5.21 -3.32
C GLU A 363 -16.48 -4.61 -3.07
N ILE A 364 -16.01 -4.60 -1.82
CA ILE A 364 -14.64 -4.15 -1.51
C ILE A 364 -13.59 -5.07 -2.15
N LEU A 365 -13.88 -6.38 -2.22
CA LEU A 365 -13.02 -7.35 -2.90
C LEU A 365 -12.92 -7.03 -4.39
N TYR A 366 -14.07 -6.83 -5.05
CA TYR A 366 -14.11 -6.45 -6.46
C TYR A 366 -13.32 -5.15 -6.69
N LEU A 367 -13.58 -4.11 -5.89
CA LEU A 367 -12.89 -2.82 -6.00
C LEU A 367 -11.37 -2.97 -5.82
N THR A 368 -10.94 -3.77 -4.84
CA THR A 368 -9.51 -3.98 -4.56
C THR A 368 -8.83 -4.72 -5.71
N VAL A 369 -9.42 -5.80 -6.24
CA VAL A 369 -8.87 -6.54 -7.39
C VAL A 369 -8.86 -5.67 -8.65
N ALA A 370 -9.96 -4.99 -8.95
CA ALA A 370 -10.08 -4.19 -10.16
C ALA A 370 -9.19 -2.94 -10.11
N TYR A 371 -9.36 -2.12 -9.07
CA TYR A 371 -8.71 -0.82 -9.00
C TYR A 371 -7.25 -0.96 -8.61
N ASP A 372 -6.91 -1.64 -7.50
CA ASP A 372 -5.53 -1.65 -7.01
C ASP A 372 -4.62 -2.57 -7.83
N TRP A 373 -5.13 -3.66 -8.42
CA TRP A 373 -4.30 -4.61 -9.16
C TRP A 373 -4.45 -4.48 -10.68
N PHE A 374 -5.66 -4.71 -11.19
CA PHE A 374 -5.91 -4.77 -12.64
C PHE A 374 -5.62 -3.43 -13.33
N PHE A 375 -6.28 -2.34 -12.93
CA PHE A 375 -6.16 -1.05 -13.62
C PHE A 375 -4.81 -0.35 -13.44
N PHE A 376 -4.04 -0.69 -12.40
CA PHE A 376 -2.64 -0.28 -12.28
C PHE A 376 -1.67 -1.23 -12.99
N GLY A 377 -2.16 -2.05 -13.93
CA GLY A 377 -1.35 -2.77 -14.90
C GLY A 377 -0.48 -3.86 -14.28
N HIS A 378 -0.92 -4.54 -13.22
CA HIS A 378 -0.23 -5.73 -12.73
C HIS A 378 -0.11 -6.81 -13.82
N MET A 379 0.98 -7.56 -13.80
CA MET A 379 1.38 -8.52 -14.82
C MET A 379 0.87 -9.94 -14.53
N LEU A 380 -0.40 -10.12 -14.15
CA LEU A 380 -0.90 -11.42 -13.62
C LEU A 380 -0.58 -12.60 -14.56
N VAL A 381 -0.75 -12.43 -15.87
CA VAL A 381 -0.43 -13.47 -16.87
C VAL A 381 1.02 -13.94 -16.79
N ASP A 382 1.97 -13.00 -16.69
CA ASP A 382 3.41 -13.31 -16.59
C ASP A 382 3.71 -13.97 -15.23
N ARG A 383 3.11 -13.47 -14.16
CA ARG A 383 3.25 -14.03 -12.80
C ARG A 383 2.79 -15.48 -12.73
N LEU A 384 1.59 -15.76 -13.26
CA LEU A 384 1.04 -17.11 -13.34
C LEU A 384 1.95 -18.04 -14.15
N SER A 385 2.49 -17.57 -15.28
CA SER A 385 3.40 -18.39 -16.13
C SER A 385 4.70 -18.79 -15.44
N LYS A 386 5.13 -18.01 -14.44
CA LYS A 386 6.36 -18.25 -13.65
C LYS A 386 6.08 -18.90 -12.29
N GLY A 387 4.81 -19.04 -11.91
CA GLY A 387 4.41 -19.51 -10.58
C GLY A 387 4.61 -18.48 -9.46
N GLU A 388 4.73 -17.19 -9.79
CA GLU A 388 4.94 -16.10 -8.84
C GLU A 388 3.61 -15.64 -8.22
N GLU A 389 3.19 -16.22 -7.09
CA GLU A 389 1.81 -16.08 -6.57
C GLU A 389 1.60 -14.89 -5.61
N ILE A 390 2.28 -13.75 -5.82
CA ILE A 390 2.14 -12.56 -4.94
C ILE A 390 0.71 -12.00 -4.90
N PHE A 391 -0.01 -12.05 -6.03
CA PHE A 391 -1.41 -11.62 -6.10
C PHE A 391 -2.31 -12.50 -5.23
N PHE A 392 -2.14 -13.82 -5.30
CA PHE A 392 -2.88 -14.76 -4.45
C PHE A 392 -2.53 -14.57 -2.97
N PHE A 393 -1.23 -14.45 -2.67
CA PHE A 393 -0.74 -14.21 -1.31
C PHE A 393 -1.43 -12.99 -0.66
N CYS A 394 -1.63 -11.89 -1.39
CA CYS A 394 -2.28 -10.69 -0.86
C CYS A 394 -3.63 -10.97 -0.18
N PHE A 395 -4.46 -11.84 -0.77
CA PHE A 395 -5.79 -12.15 -0.25
C PHE A 395 -5.78 -13.35 0.70
N ASP A 396 -4.91 -14.35 0.47
CA ASP A 396 -4.73 -15.43 1.45
C ASP A 396 -4.20 -14.91 2.79
N PHE A 397 -3.34 -13.88 2.74
CA PHE A 397 -2.71 -13.25 3.90
C PHE A 397 -3.70 -12.58 4.86
N LEU A 398 -4.94 -12.30 4.43
CA LEU A 398 -5.96 -11.67 5.29
C LEU A 398 -6.24 -12.47 6.57
N LYS A 399 -6.00 -13.79 6.56
CA LYS A 399 -6.09 -14.66 7.75
C LYS A 399 -5.11 -14.28 8.88
N HIS A 400 -4.05 -13.53 8.56
CA HIS A 400 -3.02 -13.12 9.51
C HIS A 400 -3.22 -11.72 10.09
N ILE A 401 -4.29 -11.01 9.73
CA ILE A 401 -4.52 -9.63 10.15
C ILE A 401 -5.92 -9.37 10.74
N THR A 402 -6.58 -10.44 11.21
CA THR A 402 -7.93 -10.39 11.80
C THR A 402 -7.95 -9.78 13.21
N SER A 403 -6.82 -9.80 13.92
CA SER A 403 -6.68 -9.26 15.26
C SER A 403 -6.72 -7.72 15.31
N GLU A 404 -7.07 -7.20 16.49
CA GLU A 404 -7.14 -5.75 16.78
C GLU A 404 -5.79 -5.02 16.65
N GLU A 405 -4.67 -5.74 16.68
CA GLU A 405 -3.33 -5.14 16.50
C GLU A 405 -3.11 -4.55 15.10
N PHE A 406 -3.95 -4.93 14.13
CA PHE A 406 -3.97 -4.39 12.78
C PHE A 406 -5.15 -3.43 12.56
N SER A 407 -5.90 -3.08 13.62
CA SER A 407 -6.94 -2.08 13.53
C SER A 407 -6.35 -0.68 13.55
N ALA A 408 -6.85 0.18 12.65
CA ALA A 408 -6.60 1.61 12.64
C ALA A 408 -7.60 2.38 13.55
N ALA A 409 -8.63 1.73 14.08
CA ALA A 409 -9.58 2.35 14.97
C ALA A 409 -8.91 2.66 16.32
N LYS A 410 -9.06 3.90 16.82
CA LYS A 410 -8.61 4.23 18.17
C LYS A 410 -9.46 3.41 19.15
N GLN A 411 -8.87 2.39 19.78
CA GLN A 411 -9.46 1.72 20.93
C GLN A 411 -9.78 2.81 21.97
N LEU A 412 -11.07 3.10 22.19
CA LEU A 412 -11.47 3.90 23.33
C LEU A 412 -10.98 3.12 24.54
N ARG A 413 -9.88 3.57 25.19
CA ARG A 413 -9.42 2.96 26.44
C ARG A 413 -10.64 2.88 27.33
N ARG A 414 -11.17 1.68 27.54
CA ARG A 414 -12.19 1.45 28.55
C ARG A 414 -11.55 1.93 29.84
N LYS A 415 -11.92 3.12 30.31
CA LYS A 415 -11.74 3.47 31.72
C LYS A 415 -12.40 2.30 32.44
N SER A 416 -11.62 1.55 33.20
CA SER A 416 -12.10 0.43 33.99
C SER A 416 -13.38 0.87 34.69
N LEU A 417 -14.50 0.25 34.33
CA LEU A 417 -15.76 0.49 35.01
C LEU A 417 -15.58 0.10 36.49
N PRO A 418 -16.14 0.87 37.44
CA PRO A 418 -16.26 0.41 38.81
C PRO A 418 -16.96 -0.94 38.85
N PRO A 419 -16.66 -1.82 39.83
CA PRO A 419 -17.30 -3.14 39.92
C PRO A 419 -18.83 -2.98 40.01
N GLY A 420 -19.60 -3.57 39.09
CA GLY A 420 -21.05 -3.64 39.22
C GLY A 420 -21.90 -3.62 37.94
N PHE A 421 -21.35 -3.27 36.77
CA PHE A 421 -22.13 -3.22 35.53
C PHE A 421 -21.89 -4.45 34.64
N THR A 422 -22.97 -5.11 34.23
CA THR A 422 -22.90 -6.26 33.31
C THR A 422 -23.00 -5.81 31.86
N LEU A 423 -22.42 -6.58 30.93
CA LEU A 423 -22.34 -6.25 29.50
C LEU A 423 -23.73 -6.16 28.86
N GLU A 424 -24.71 -6.89 29.41
CA GLU A 424 -26.10 -6.89 28.99
C GLU A 424 -26.83 -5.53 29.22
N GLU A 425 -26.47 -4.77 30.25
CA GLU A 425 -27.11 -3.47 30.54
C GLU A 425 -26.71 -2.38 29.54
N ILE A 426 -25.48 -2.44 29.01
CA ILE A 426 -24.97 -1.46 28.03
C ILE A 426 -25.65 -1.65 26.66
N CYS A 427 -25.93 -2.89 26.26
CA CYS A 427 -26.66 -3.19 25.03
C CYS A 427 -28.13 -2.75 25.11
N MET A 428 -28.75 -2.84 26.29
CA MET A 428 -30.14 -2.39 26.51
C MET A 428 -30.29 -0.87 26.49
N LEU A 429 -29.27 -0.10 26.92
CA LEU A 429 -29.31 1.37 26.82
C LEU A 429 -29.25 1.87 25.38
N LYS A 430 -28.49 1.22 24.49
CA LYS A 430 -28.41 1.61 23.06
C LYS A 430 -29.71 1.35 22.28
N GLN A 431 -30.58 0.45 22.76
CA GLN A 431 -31.86 0.16 22.12
C GLN A 431 -33.00 1.10 22.54
N ARG A 432 -32.83 1.93 23.58
CA ARG A 432 -33.93 2.73 24.14
C ARG A 432 -34.02 4.19 23.69
N ASP A 433 -33.07 4.70 22.92
CA ASP A 433 -33.10 6.08 22.40
C ASP A 433 -33.60 6.17 20.94
N ARG A 434 -34.74 5.52 20.67
CA ARG A 434 -35.56 5.87 19.51
C ARG A 434 -37.00 6.14 19.94
N GLY A 435 -37.24 7.41 20.25
CA GLY A 435 -38.56 8.02 20.22
C GLY A 435 -39.09 8.40 21.59
N SER A 436 -39.07 9.69 21.91
CA SER A 436 -40.20 10.40 22.53
C SER A 436 -39.99 11.92 22.48
N THR A 437 -40.93 12.60 21.84
CA THR A 437 -41.19 14.03 21.92
C THR A 437 -42.00 14.33 23.18
N THR A 438 -41.54 15.22 24.07
CA THR A 438 -42.33 16.25 24.78
C THR A 438 -41.50 16.94 25.88
N SER A 439 -41.72 18.25 25.99
CA SER A 439 -41.11 19.29 26.83
C SER A 439 -41.20 19.09 28.36
N LEU A 440 -40.31 19.75 29.13
CA LEU A 440 -40.63 20.87 30.05
C LEU A 440 -39.38 21.38 30.82
N SER A 441 -39.44 22.67 31.16
CA SER A 441 -38.46 23.57 31.80
C SER A 441 -38.40 23.43 33.33
N SER A 442 -37.25 23.74 33.99
CA SER A 442 -37.10 24.81 35.01
C SER A 442 -35.86 24.65 35.95
N ASP A 443 -34.93 25.61 35.86
CA ASP A 443 -34.33 26.50 36.88
C ASP A 443 -33.95 26.08 38.34
N PHE A 444 -32.67 26.35 38.65
CA PHE A 444 -32.09 27.15 39.76
C PHE A 444 -31.76 26.57 41.17
N SER A 445 -30.44 26.47 41.41
CA SER A 445 -29.56 26.81 42.57
C SER A 445 -29.85 26.40 44.03
N LEU A 446 -28.74 26.19 44.78
CA LEU A 446 -28.35 26.74 46.11
C LEU A 446 -27.07 25.96 46.54
N MET A 447 -26.02 26.43 47.24
CA MET A 447 -25.71 27.65 47.97
C MET A 447 -24.18 27.73 48.24
N MET A 448 -23.67 28.93 48.55
CA MET A 448 -22.29 29.27 48.96
C MET A 448 -21.98 28.99 50.43
N GLU A 449 -20.68 28.95 50.80
CA GLU A 449 -20.21 29.48 52.09
C GLU A 449 -18.81 30.17 52.02
N ASN A 450 -18.85 31.51 52.07
CA ASN A 450 -18.07 32.53 52.81
C ASN A 450 -16.51 32.64 52.85
N SER A 451 -16.05 33.76 52.25
CA SER A 451 -14.98 34.79 52.46
C SER A 451 -14.30 34.98 53.86
N PRO A 452 -13.35 35.95 54.11
CA PRO A 452 -12.85 37.10 53.30
C PRO A 452 -11.34 37.48 53.40
N GLY A 453 -10.87 38.42 52.55
CA GLY A 453 -9.61 39.15 52.80
C GLY A 453 -9.14 40.14 51.71
N ALA A 454 -9.51 41.43 51.89
CA ALA A 454 -8.78 42.65 51.49
C ALA A 454 -8.65 43.08 49.99
N ALA A 455 -9.50 44.06 49.65
CA ALA A 455 -9.25 45.34 48.95
C ALA A 455 -8.04 45.54 48.01
N GLY A 456 -8.32 46.03 46.80
CA GLY A 456 -7.34 46.75 45.99
C GLY A 456 -7.71 46.91 44.52
N SER A 457 -8.28 48.07 44.18
CA SER A 457 -8.71 48.53 42.85
C SER A 457 -7.55 48.75 41.85
N PHE A 458 -7.75 48.49 40.56
CA PHE A 458 -7.74 49.47 39.45
C PHE A 458 -7.44 48.87 38.06
N THR A 459 -7.83 49.67 37.07
CA THR A 459 -8.17 49.47 35.66
C THR A 459 -7.01 49.50 34.64
N TYR A 460 -7.19 48.72 33.58
CA TYR A 460 -7.02 48.99 32.13
C TYR A 460 -5.90 49.93 31.58
N ASP A 461 -5.17 49.33 30.62
CA ASP A 461 -4.76 49.79 29.28
C ASP A 461 -3.42 50.51 28.96
N ALA A 462 -2.75 49.89 27.97
CA ALA A 462 -1.97 50.39 26.83
C ALA A 462 -0.86 51.45 26.99
N VAL A 463 0.32 51.16 26.43
CA VAL A 463 0.89 51.75 25.17
C VAL A 463 2.38 51.38 25.01
N GLU A 464 2.70 51.07 23.76
CA GLU A 464 3.96 50.70 23.10
C GLU A 464 5.02 51.82 23.04
N LEU A 465 6.31 51.49 23.14
CA LEU A 465 7.43 52.26 22.56
C LEU A 465 8.59 51.33 22.13
N MET A 466 8.94 51.41 20.84
CA MET A 466 10.10 50.82 20.14
C MET A 466 11.44 51.45 20.61
N LEU A 467 12.64 50.86 20.45
CA LEU A 467 13.39 50.60 19.21
C LEU A 467 14.75 49.90 19.50
N THR A 468 15.35 49.35 18.43
CA THR A 468 16.78 49.08 18.13
C THR A 468 17.31 47.63 18.23
N GLY A 469 17.77 47.11 17.09
CA GLY A 469 18.50 45.83 16.94
C GLY A 469 19.99 45.93 17.36
N PRO A 470 20.78 44.86 17.21
CA PRO A 470 21.36 44.54 15.89
C PRO A 470 21.54 43.04 15.57
N GLN A 471 21.92 42.80 14.31
CA GLN A 471 22.23 41.55 13.62
C GLN A 471 23.74 41.18 13.75
N ALA A 472 24.09 39.90 13.92
CA ALA A 472 25.38 39.27 13.54
C ALA A 472 25.30 37.74 13.71
N SER A 473 25.37 36.92 12.64
CA SER A 473 26.60 36.34 12.04
C SER A 473 27.38 35.38 12.94
N TRP A 474 27.30 34.07 12.66
CA TRP A 474 28.37 33.12 13.02
C TRP A 474 28.77 32.26 11.82
N ARG A 475 30.07 32.32 11.52
CA ARG A 475 30.80 31.61 10.46
C ARG A 475 31.27 30.22 10.91
N LYS A 476 31.54 29.39 9.91
CA LYS A 476 32.34 28.14 9.91
C LYS A 476 33.68 28.27 10.66
N ASN A 477 34.12 27.15 11.25
CA ASN A 477 35.53 26.72 11.24
C ASN A 477 35.65 25.19 11.42
N CYS A 478 36.73 24.64 10.84
CA CYS A 478 37.01 23.24 10.59
C CYS A 478 37.88 22.53 11.66
N ALA A 479 37.86 21.19 11.58
CA ALA A 479 38.94 20.21 11.83
C ALA A 479 39.38 19.84 13.26
N SER A 480 39.28 18.54 13.60
CA SER A 480 40.43 17.61 13.73
C SER A 480 40.02 16.20 14.21
N SER A 481 40.70 15.18 13.69
CA SER A 481 40.67 13.76 14.08
C SER A 481 41.70 13.46 15.16
N PRO A 482 41.54 12.37 15.93
CA PRO A 482 42.62 11.40 16.05
C PRO A 482 42.19 9.92 15.98
N GLN A 483 43.21 9.06 15.98
CA GLN A 483 43.30 7.70 15.43
C GLN A 483 42.82 6.55 16.35
N ALA A 484 42.63 5.41 15.66
CA ALA A 484 42.60 4.00 16.03
C ALA A 484 43.07 3.54 17.42
N VAL A 485 42.32 2.59 18.00
CA VAL A 485 42.84 1.58 18.94
C VAL A 485 42.29 0.19 18.58
N LEU A 486 43.24 -0.72 18.46
CA LEU A 486 43.21 -2.14 18.16
C LEU A 486 42.58 -2.94 19.33
N TRP A 487 41.68 -3.89 19.08
CA TRP A 487 41.25 -4.86 20.10
C TRP A 487 41.71 -6.27 19.73
N ASN A 488 42.58 -6.81 20.58
CA ASN A 488 43.16 -8.13 20.49
C ASN A 488 42.23 -9.21 21.03
N ARG A 489 42.35 -10.36 20.37
CA ARG A 489 41.85 -11.70 20.62
C ARG A 489 42.16 -12.23 22.03
N THR A 490 41.17 -12.87 22.67
CA THR A 490 41.40 -13.82 23.77
C THR A 490 40.89 -15.20 23.37
N GLN A 491 41.79 -16.18 23.45
CA GLN A 491 41.57 -17.60 23.14
C GLN A 491 40.92 -18.33 24.33
N GLN A 492 40.05 -19.30 24.01
CA GLN A 492 39.61 -20.39 24.89
C GLN A 492 40.42 -21.64 24.54
N PRO A 493 40.86 -22.48 25.50
CA PRO A 493 41.45 -23.77 25.21
C PRO A 493 40.40 -24.90 25.30
N GLU A 494 40.44 -25.81 24.34
CA GLU A 494 39.84 -27.15 24.41
C GLU A 494 40.67 -28.06 25.33
N ASP A 495 40.02 -29.04 25.99
CA ASP A 495 40.50 -30.44 25.93
C ASP A 495 39.50 -31.48 26.48
N ARG A 496 39.33 -32.56 25.68
CA ARG A 496 39.11 -33.99 26.00
C ARG A 496 37.69 -34.63 26.05
N LEU A 497 37.51 -35.55 25.10
CA LEU A 497 36.59 -36.71 25.00
C LEU A 497 37.26 -37.99 25.57
N PRO A 498 36.75 -39.25 25.41
CA PRO A 498 35.40 -39.86 25.51
C PRO A 498 35.39 -41.19 26.36
N VAL A 499 34.22 -41.77 26.69
CA VAL A 499 34.08 -43.24 26.93
C VAL A 499 32.72 -43.78 26.48
N GLN A 500 32.78 -44.95 25.82
CA GLN A 500 31.80 -45.83 25.19
C GLN A 500 30.90 -46.64 26.16
N GLY A 501 29.70 -47.09 25.74
CA GLY A 501 28.98 -48.17 26.46
C GLY A 501 27.52 -48.53 26.06
N THR A 502 27.31 -49.02 24.83
CA THR A 502 26.45 -50.15 24.37
C THR A 502 25.08 -50.56 24.99
N LEU A 503 24.13 -50.86 24.07
CA LEU A 503 23.00 -51.86 24.08
C LEU A 503 21.75 -51.52 24.93
N ASP A 504 20.48 -51.78 24.58
CA ASP A 504 19.84 -52.40 23.42
C ASP A 504 18.32 -52.09 23.43
N ALA A 505 17.75 -52.01 22.22
CA ALA A 505 16.42 -52.39 21.72
C ALA A 505 15.14 -52.55 22.59
N ARG A 506 14.04 -52.01 22.00
CA ARG A 506 12.65 -52.54 21.84
C ARG A 506 11.49 -52.01 22.71
N SER A 507 10.70 -51.17 22.04
CA SER A 507 9.24 -51.20 21.79
C SER A 507 8.29 -52.07 22.64
N SER A 508 7.12 -51.49 22.99
CA SER A 508 5.71 -51.94 22.82
C SER A 508 4.82 -51.12 23.79
N SER A 509 3.84 -50.30 23.41
CA SER A 509 2.48 -50.60 22.90
C SER A 509 1.68 -51.60 23.73
N SER A 510 0.53 -51.20 24.30
CA SER A 510 -0.78 -51.93 24.27
C SER A 510 -1.86 -51.29 25.14
N SER A 511 -3.11 -51.47 24.69
CA SER A 511 -4.38 -50.90 25.16
C SER A 511 -5.17 -51.78 26.15
N SER A 512 -6.15 -51.12 26.80
CA SER A 512 -7.51 -51.57 27.21
C SER A 512 -7.73 -52.66 28.28
N SER A 513 -8.61 -52.37 29.26
CA SER A 513 -9.91 -53.07 29.44
C SER A 513 -10.72 -52.53 30.64
N ASN A 514 -12.05 -52.53 30.50
CA ASN A 514 -13.08 -52.19 31.50
C ASN A 514 -13.22 -53.23 32.63
N HIS A 515 -13.68 -52.82 33.82
CA HIS A 515 -14.68 -53.55 34.63
C HIS A 515 -15.30 -52.66 35.74
N SER A 516 -16.54 -53.00 36.07
CA SER A 516 -17.57 -52.35 36.91
C SER A 516 -17.38 -52.50 38.42
N GLU A 517 -18.08 -51.66 39.21
CA GLU A 517 -18.94 -52.02 40.37
C GLU A 517 -19.54 -50.73 41.00
N ASN A 518 -20.82 -50.78 41.36
CA ASN A 518 -21.64 -49.70 41.95
C ASN A 518 -21.57 -49.73 43.47
N PHE A 519 -21.47 -48.58 44.15
CA PHE A 519 -22.15 -48.34 45.45
C PHE A 519 -22.37 -46.85 45.72
N SER A 520 -23.58 -46.55 46.20
CA SER A 520 -24.23 -45.24 46.30
C SER A 520 -23.66 -44.34 47.41
N ARG A 521 -23.59 -43.02 47.17
CA ARG A 521 -23.86 -41.98 48.18
C ARG A 521 -24.11 -40.59 47.57
N LEU A 522 -24.86 -39.83 48.36
CA LEU A 522 -25.66 -38.64 48.08
C LEU A 522 -24.82 -37.37 47.86
N GLY A 523 -25.25 -36.53 46.90
CA GLY A 523 -25.18 -35.07 46.98
C GLY A 523 -23.93 -34.37 46.44
N SER A 524 -24.03 -33.79 45.23
CA SER A 524 -23.44 -32.48 44.88
C SER A 524 -23.93 -31.99 43.51
N SER A 525 -24.07 -30.67 43.37
CA SER A 525 -24.58 -29.87 42.25
C SER A 525 -24.26 -30.35 40.83
N PRO A 526 -25.14 -30.06 39.84
CA PRO A 526 -24.83 -30.34 38.45
C PRO A 526 -23.66 -29.47 38.00
N LEU A 527 -22.53 -30.11 37.70
CA LEU A 527 -21.43 -29.52 36.96
C LEU A 527 -21.97 -29.07 35.59
N GLU A 528 -21.93 -27.76 35.34
CA GLU A 528 -22.14 -27.21 34.01
C GLU A 528 -21.17 -27.90 33.04
N VAL A 529 -21.73 -28.60 32.07
CA VAL A 529 -21.05 -29.00 30.84
C VAL A 529 -20.34 -27.75 30.30
N PRO A 530 -19.04 -27.80 29.93
CA PRO A 530 -18.41 -26.66 29.28
C PRO A 530 -19.19 -26.38 28.00
N LYS A 531 -20.04 -25.35 28.02
CA LYS A 531 -20.57 -24.75 26.80
C LYS A 531 -19.34 -24.45 25.97
N THR A 532 -19.22 -25.10 24.82
CA THR A 532 -18.31 -24.72 23.76
C THR A 532 -18.43 -23.20 23.66
N ARG A 533 -17.38 -22.47 24.08
CA ARG A 533 -17.38 -21.02 23.89
C ARG A 533 -17.49 -20.84 22.39
N LEU A 534 -18.69 -20.50 21.91
CA LEU A 534 -18.87 -20.00 20.58
C LEU A 534 -18.03 -18.73 20.59
N VAL A 535 -16.81 -18.81 20.08
CA VAL A 535 -15.95 -17.63 19.94
C VAL A 535 -16.69 -16.76 18.94
N THR A 536 -17.38 -15.75 19.45
CA THR A 536 -17.98 -14.73 18.61
C THR A 536 -16.82 -14.02 17.94
N MET A 537 -16.63 -14.31 16.65
CA MET A 537 -15.65 -13.62 15.81
C MET A 537 -15.88 -12.12 15.94
N THR A 538 -14.81 -11.33 15.96
CA THR A 538 -14.97 -9.87 15.90
C THR A 538 -15.57 -9.48 14.55
N GLU A 539 -16.21 -8.31 14.47
CA GLU A 539 -16.75 -7.82 13.18
C GLU A 539 -15.63 -7.74 12.13
N ARG A 540 -14.45 -7.24 12.51
CA ARG A 540 -13.25 -7.19 11.68
C ARG A 540 -12.86 -8.58 11.16
N GLU A 541 -12.78 -9.57 12.05
CA GLU A 541 -12.43 -10.95 11.70
C GLU A 541 -13.43 -11.55 10.71
N SER A 542 -14.72 -11.39 10.97
CA SER A 542 -15.79 -11.85 10.06
C SER A 542 -15.66 -11.21 8.68
N ARG A 543 -15.50 -9.88 8.62
CA ARG A 543 -15.40 -9.12 7.35
C ARG A 543 -14.20 -9.55 6.51
N LEU A 544 -13.02 -9.67 7.12
CA LEU A 544 -11.80 -10.09 6.43
C LEU A 544 -11.86 -11.56 5.99
N GLN A 545 -12.44 -12.43 6.82
CA GLN A 545 -12.62 -13.84 6.49
C GLN A 545 -13.56 -14.03 5.30
N GLU A 546 -14.62 -13.23 5.20
CA GLU A 546 -15.56 -13.28 4.07
C GLU A 546 -14.94 -12.79 2.77
N VAL A 547 -14.16 -11.70 2.79
CA VAL A 547 -13.35 -11.25 1.64
C VAL A 547 -12.41 -12.37 1.20
N ARG A 548 -11.68 -12.98 2.14
CA ARG A 548 -10.73 -14.04 1.86
C ARG A 548 -11.42 -15.27 1.27
N SER A 549 -12.50 -15.77 1.87
CA SER A 549 -13.19 -16.97 1.42
C SER A 549 -13.79 -16.78 0.02
N THR A 550 -14.42 -15.62 -0.23
CA THR A 550 -14.97 -15.25 -1.54
C THR A 550 -13.88 -15.19 -2.60
N PHE A 551 -12.74 -14.56 -2.29
CA PHE A 551 -11.59 -14.51 -3.20
C PHE A 551 -11.07 -15.91 -3.52
N LEU A 552 -10.77 -16.73 -2.51
CA LEU A 552 -10.20 -18.06 -2.72
C LEU A 552 -11.13 -18.94 -3.54
N SER A 553 -12.42 -18.99 -3.20
CA SER A 553 -13.43 -19.74 -3.95
C SER A 553 -13.48 -19.32 -5.43
N THR A 554 -13.54 -18.01 -5.68
CA THR A 554 -13.65 -17.47 -7.04
C THR A 554 -12.33 -17.62 -7.81
N TYR A 555 -11.18 -17.42 -7.17
CA TYR A 555 -9.87 -17.56 -7.80
C TYR A 555 -9.59 -19.01 -8.20
N HIS A 556 -9.87 -19.97 -7.32
CA HIS A 556 -9.67 -21.39 -7.64
C HIS A 556 -10.57 -21.85 -8.80
N SER A 557 -11.84 -21.43 -8.81
CA SER A 557 -12.78 -21.79 -9.88
C SER A 557 -12.49 -21.13 -11.23
N THR A 558 -11.79 -19.99 -11.26
CA THR A 558 -11.54 -19.21 -12.50
C THR A 558 -10.13 -19.30 -13.03
N VAL A 559 -9.13 -19.11 -12.16
CA VAL A 559 -7.70 -19.06 -12.49
C VAL A 559 -7.02 -20.37 -12.09
N GLY A 560 -7.30 -20.88 -10.87
CA GLY A 560 -6.60 -22.01 -10.28
C GLY A 560 -6.74 -23.35 -11.03
N LEU A 561 -7.91 -23.63 -11.62
CA LEU A 561 -8.17 -24.89 -12.33
C LEU A 561 -7.68 -24.94 -13.80
N LYS A 562 -7.22 -23.82 -14.38
CA LYS A 562 -6.81 -23.76 -15.80
C LYS A 562 -5.36 -24.16 -16.07
N LEU A 563 -4.57 -24.47 -15.04
CA LEU A 563 -3.17 -24.87 -15.17
C LEU A 563 -2.96 -26.36 -15.52
N VAL A 564 -4.03 -27.18 -15.63
CA VAL A 564 -3.95 -28.59 -16.05
C VAL A 564 -4.49 -28.75 -17.48
N SER A 565 -3.73 -28.27 -18.46
CA SER A 565 -3.86 -28.69 -19.87
C SER A 565 -2.54 -28.39 -20.59
N PRO A 566 -1.64 -29.38 -20.77
CA PRO A 566 -0.39 -29.15 -21.49
C PRO A 566 -0.69 -29.10 -22.99
N SER A 567 -0.57 -27.92 -23.58
CA SER A 567 -0.56 -27.77 -25.03
C SER A 567 0.88 -27.61 -25.52
N SER A 568 1.32 -28.59 -26.30
CA SER A 568 2.59 -28.64 -27.01
C SER A 568 2.66 -27.56 -28.10
N SER A 569 3.69 -26.69 -28.04
CA SER A 569 4.53 -26.26 -29.18
C SER A 569 5.10 -24.84 -28.96
N GLY A 570 6.40 -24.68 -29.21
CA GLY A 570 6.97 -23.36 -29.55
C GLY A 570 7.96 -22.73 -28.56
N ALA A 571 8.93 -23.50 -28.06
CA ALA A 571 10.16 -22.88 -27.56
C ALA A 571 10.86 -22.13 -28.71
N ILE A 572 11.45 -20.98 -28.43
CA ILE A 572 12.25 -20.06 -29.29
C ILE A 572 11.57 -18.71 -29.62
N GLY A 573 10.23 -18.57 -29.53
CA GLY A 573 9.57 -17.25 -29.75
C GLY A 573 9.62 -16.28 -28.55
N GLY A 574 9.78 -16.79 -27.32
CA GLY A 574 9.54 -16.02 -26.09
C GLY A 574 10.64 -15.04 -25.68
N LEU A 575 11.89 -15.22 -26.14
CA LEU A 575 13.01 -14.38 -25.69
C LEU A 575 12.98 -12.97 -26.31
N LEU A 576 12.50 -12.83 -27.54
CA LEU A 576 12.42 -11.54 -28.25
C LEU A 576 11.21 -10.71 -27.77
N GLU A 577 10.11 -11.37 -27.41
CA GLU A 577 8.91 -10.69 -26.91
C GLU A 577 9.07 -10.19 -25.46
N GLN A 578 9.89 -10.89 -24.65
CA GLN A 578 10.27 -10.43 -23.31
C GLN A 578 11.19 -9.19 -23.34
N PHE A 579 11.95 -8.99 -24.42
CA PHE A 579 12.75 -7.79 -24.63
C PHE A 579 11.86 -6.57 -24.90
N VAL A 580 10.92 -6.66 -25.85
CA VAL A 580 10.04 -5.53 -26.23
C VAL A 580 9.08 -5.12 -25.10
N ARG A 581 8.56 -6.08 -24.32
CA ARG A 581 7.68 -5.78 -23.16
C ARG A 581 8.43 -5.26 -21.94
N GLY A 582 9.73 -5.52 -21.85
CA GLY A 582 10.54 -5.24 -20.66
C GLY A 582 11.28 -3.91 -20.65
N VAL A 583 11.38 -3.20 -21.78
CA VAL A 583 12.12 -1.92 -21.90
C VAL A 583 11.35 -0.78 -22.58
N GLY A 584 10.10 -0.97 -23.00
CA GLY A 584 9.29 0.14 -23.51
C GLY A 584 9.82 0.79 -24.78
N LEU A 585 10.52 0.04 -25.63
CA LEU A 585 10.96 0.48 -26.95
C LEU A 585 10.00 -0.10 -28.00
N ARG A 586 9.32 0.77 -28.75
CA ARG A 586 8.58 0.39 -29.97
C ARG A 586 9.61 0.12 -31.08
N GLY A 587 9.58 -1.05 -31.68
CA GLY A 587 10.20 -1.29 -32.97
C GLY A 587 9.28 -0.78 -34.08
N SER A 588 9.80 0.10 -34.93
CA SER A 588 9.14 0.52 -36.17
C SER A 588 9.26 -0.59 -37.19
N SER A 589 8.13 -1.05 -37.69
CA SER A 589 8.02 -1.79 -38.95
C SER A 589 8.32 -0.85 -40.12
N VAL A 590 9.37 -1.13 -40.88
CA VAL A 590 9.49 -0.71 -42.28
C VAL A 590 10.04 -1.90 -43.06
N LEU A 591 9.29 -2.25 -44.11
CA LEU A 591 9.54 -3.15 -45.25
C LEU A 591 10.74 -4.11 -45.21
#